data_AF-A0A7W1UGX6-F1
#
_entry.id   AF-A0A7W1UGX6-F1
#
_cell.length_a   1.000
_cell.length_b   1.000
_cell.length_c   1.000
_cell.angle_alpha   90.00
_cell.angle_beta   90.00
_cell.angle_gamma   90.00
#
_symmetry.space_group_name_H-M   'P 1'
#
loop_
_entity.id
_entity.type
_entity.pdbx_description
1 polymer ?
#
loop_
_entity_poly.entity_id
_entity_poly.type
_entity_poly.pdbx_seq_one_letter_code
_entity_poly.pdbx_strand_id
1 'polypeptide(L)'
;MDLYRRTLFKILGLTAAGSALPGCEREVHNLVPYLLPDENIIPGVANYYATTCQGCEAGCGIMVRVMEGRAKKIEGNPRHPLNEGKLCARGQAGLQHLYNPDRLQCPLRREGKRGAGQFRSITWEEGIAEWVDQLHSQPGMSAMITRPLTGTLASLLTTVMDSLSGRLIQYESPGEHAVKTANHMSFETHVLPHYDLAHADYLLSFGTPFLEHWLSPVSFGVAYGKFRQGRPMVRGRFIQVEPRLSLTAANADRWIPLRPGTEGLLALGI
;
A
#
# COMPACT_ATOMS: atom_id res chain seq x y z
N MET A 1 3.98 -13.45 71.50
CA MET A 1 3.32 -12.16 71.24
C MET A 1 1.87 -12.47 70.89
N ASP A 2 0.98 -12.37 71.86
CA ASP A 2 -0.44 -12.69 71.68
C ASP A 2 -1.15 -11.56 70.93
N LEU A 3 -1.40 -11.77 69.63
CA LEU A 3 -2.33 -10.90 68.89
C LEU A 3 -3.75 -11.17 69.41
N TYR A 4 -4.29 -10.24 70.21
CA TYR A 4 -5.69 -10.28 70.64
C TYR A 4 -6.61 -10.29 69.41
N ARG A 5 -7.57 -11.22 69.37
CA ARG A 5 -8.60 -11.36 68.32
C ARG A 5 -9.27 -10.03 67.94
N ARG A 6 -9.44 -9.13 68.92
CA ARG A 6 -10.01 -7.79 68.73
C ARG A 6 -9.11 -6.84 67.95
N THR A 7 -7.79 -6.98 68.06
CA THR A 7 -6.80 -6.20 67.30
C THR A 7 -6.74 -6.70 65.85
N LEU A 8 -6.82 -8.02 65.65
CA LEU A 8 -6.89 -8.61 64.31
C LEU A 8 -8.12 -8.12 63.54
N PHE A 9 -9.31 -8.10 64.16
CA PHE A 9 -10.53 -7.61 63.52
C PHE A 9 -10.51 -6.09 63.25
N LYS A 10 -9.83 -5.30 64.08
CA LYS A 10 -9.62 -3.86 63.80
C LYS A 10 -8.73 -3.65 62.57
N ILE A 11 -7.65 -4.42 62.45
CA ILE A 11 -6.72 -4.34 61.31
C ILE A 11 -7.39 -4.84 60.02
N LEU A 12 -8.15 -5.94 60.08
CA LEU A 12 -8.94 -6.45 58.95
C LEU A 12 -10.04 -5.48 58.50
N GLY A 13 -10.73 -4.82 59.45
CA GLY A 13 -11.74 -3.81 59.13
C GLY A 13 -11.15 -2.56 58.46
N LEU A 14 -9.97 -2.12 58.89
CA LEU A 14 -9.26 -0.99 58.29
C LEU A 14 -8.69 -1.31 56.90
N THR A 15 -8.19 -2.53 56.69
CA THR A 15 -7.66 -2.96 55.38
C THR A 15 -8.77 -3.20 54.37
N ALA A 16 -9.92 -3.75 54.78
CA ALA A 16 -11.06 -3.97 53.87
C ALA A 16 -11.71 -2.65 53.37
N ALA A 17 -11.68 -1.58 54.17
CA ALA A 17 -12.24 -0.29 53.77
C ALA A 17 -11.30 0.52 52.86
N GLY A 18 -9.97 0.36 53.01
CA GLY A 18 -8.97 1.09 52.21
C GLY A 18 -8.77 0.56 50.80
N SER A 19 -9.07 -0.72 50.54
CA SER A 19 -8.88 -1.37 49.23
C SER A 19 -10.08 -1.29 48.28
N ALA A 20 -11.19 -0.67 48.70
CA ALA A 20 -12.43 -0.61 47.91
C ALA A 20 -12.62 0.69 47.09
N LEU A 21 -11.62 1.58 47.02
CA LEU A 21 -11.74 2.90 46.39
C LEU A 21 -10.80 3.23 45.21
N PRO A 22 -10.19 2.29 44.44
CA PRO A 22 -9.67 2.67 43.13
C PRO A 22 -10.77 2.74 42.04
N GLY A 23 -12.04 2.42 42.37
CA GLY A 23 -13.11 2.26 41.38
C GLY A 23 -13.96 3.50 41.06
N CYS A 24 -13.68 4.68 41.63
CA CYS A 24 -14.47 5.90 41.45
C CYS A 24 -13.68 7.10 40.96
N GLU A 25 -12.56 6.90 40.24
CA GLU A 25 -11.98 7.98 39.46
C GLU A 25 -12.79 8.11 38.16
N ARG A 26 -13.78 9.00 38.15
CA ARG A 26 -14.53 9.33 36.93
C ARG A 26 -13.55 10.00 35.97
N GLU A 27 -13.18 9.29 34.92
CA GLU A 27 -12.35 9.84 33.85
C GLU A 27 -13.09 11.04 33.24
N VAL A 28 -12.57 12.24 33.47
CA VAL A 28 -13.15 13.47 32.93
C VAL A 28 -12.75 13.56 31.46
N HIS A 29 -13.66 13.24 30.56
CA HIS A 29 -13.45 13.42 29.13
C HIS A 29 -13.77 14.87 28.72
N ASN A 30 -12.78 15.58 28.21
CA ASN A 30 -12.94 16.94 27.72
C ASN A 30 -13.43 16.96 26.28
N LEU A 31 -14.45 17.77 25.99
CA LEU A 31 -14.87 18.10 24.62
C LEU A 31 -14.15 19.38 24.19
N VAL A 32 -13.20 19.27 23.26
CA VAL A 32 -12.44 20.41 22.73
C VAL A 32 -13.03 20.80 21.37
N PRO A 33 -13.75 21.93 21.25
CA PRO A 33 -14.28 22.40 19.97
C PRO A 33 -13.17 23.00 19.10
N TYR A 34 -13.46 23.12 17.80
CA TYR A 34 -12.60 23.88 16.89
C TYR A 34 -12.57 25.36 17.28
N LEU A 35 -11.37 25.95 17.33
CA LEU A 35 -11.21 27.40 17.53
C LEU A 35 -11.71 28.19 16.31
N LEU A 36 -11.35 27.70 15.12
CA LEU A 36 -11.80 28.20 13.83
C LEU A 36 -12.31 27.00 13.02
N PRO A 37 -13.63 26.82 12.87
CA PRO A 37 -14.18 25.70 12.12
C PRO A 37 -13.95 25.89 10.61
N ASP A 38 -13.54 24.83 9.93
CA ASP A 38 -13.58 24.75 8.47
C ASP A 38 -15.04 24.61 8.03
N GLU A 39 -15.48 25.39 7.04
CA GLU A 39 -16.84 25.36 6.51
C GLU A 39 -17.24 23.97 5.99
N ASN A 40 -16.27 23.16 5.59
CA ASN A 40 -16.49 21.81 5.07
C ASN A 40 -16.53 20.73 6.17
N ILE A 41 -16.36 21.08 7.45
CA ILE A 41 -16.32 20.10 8.55
C ILE A 41 -17.52 20.30 9.46
N ILE A 42 -18.40 19.30 9.49
CA ILE A 42 -19.48 19.19 10.46
C ILE A 42 -19.10 18.08 11.47
N PRO A 43 -18.87 18.39 12.76
CA PRO A 43 -18.53 17.39 13.77
C PRO A 43 -19.52 16.21 13.78
N GLY A 44 -19.00 15.00 13.89
CA GLY A 44 -19.80 13.77 13.81
C GLY A 44 -20.28 13.34 12.41
N VAL A 45 -20.11 14.16 11.38
CA VAL A 45 -20.45 13.81 9.98
C VAL A 45 -19.18 13.48 9.20
N ALA A 46 -19.23 12.40 8.41
CA ALA A 46 -18.10 11.97 7.60
C ALA A 46 -18.02 12.72 6.27
N ASN A 47 -16.82 13.16 5.91
CA ASN A 47 -16.49 13.62 4.56
C ASN A 47 -15.84 12.50 3.76
N TYR A 48 -16.01 12.52 2.44
CA TYR A 48 -15.43 11.54 1.52
C TYR A 48 -14.58 12.25 0.47
N TYR A 49 -13.30 11.91 0.42
CA TYR A 49 -12.36 12.52 -0.52
C TYR A 49 -11.87 11.48 -1.53
N ALA A 50 -11.94 11.82 -2.81
CA ALA A 50 -11.39 11.02 -3.88
C ALA A 50 -9.87 11.24 -3.97
N THR A 51 -9.11 10.15 -4.01
CA THR A 51 -7.65 10.18 -4.21
C THR A 51 -7.19 8.88 -4.86
N THR A 52 -5.89 8.67 -5.01
CA THR A 52 -5.31 7.50 -5.68
C THR A 52 -4.49 6.69 -4.70
N CYS A 53 -4.70 5.38 -4.71
CA CYS A 53 -3.91 4.43 -3.93
C CYS A 53 -2.52 4.27 -4.57
N GLN A 54 -1.48 4.64 -3.83
CA GLN A 54 -0.08 4.46 -4.22
C GLN A 54 0.54 3.21 -3.58
N GLY A 55 -0.30 2.22 -3.25
CA GLY A 55 0.15 0.97 -2.65
C GLY A 55 1.01 0.16 -3.61
N CYS A 56 0.63 0.09 -4.89
CA CYS A 56 1.36 -0.52 -6.00
C CYS A 56 1.25 0.36 -7.25
N GLU A 57 1.83 -0.07 -8.37
CA GLU A 57 1.88 0.69 -9.63
C GLU A 57 0.52 0.78 -10.35
N ALA A 58 -0.48 -0.02 -9.95
CA ALA A 58 -1.80 -0.01 -10.56
C ALA A 58 -2.56 1.32 -10.40
N GLY A 59 -2.30 2.08 -9.33
CA GLY A 59 -2.94 3.39 -9.13
C GLY A 59 -4.47 3.33 -9.01
N CYS A 60 -5.03 2.40 -8.22
CA CYS A 60 -6.47 2.32 -8.00
C CYS A 60 -7.05 3.63 -7.44
N GLY A 61 -8.17 4.11 -7.98
CA GLY A 61 -8.90 5.23 -7.40
C GLY A 61 -9.59 4.82 -6.10
N ILE A 62 -9.43 5.62 -5.05
CA ILE A 62 -9.97 5.34 -3.72
C ILE A 62 -10.84 6.50 -3.23
N MET A 63 -11.77 6.16 -2.36
CA MET A 63 -12.58 7.09 -1.61
C MET A 63 -12.23 6.96 -0.12
N VAL A 64 -11.73 8.03 0.47
CA VAL A 64 -11.28 8.04 1.86
C VAL A 64 -12.34 8.72 2.72
N ARG A 65 -12.87 7.97 3.68
CA ARG A 65 -13.76 8.51 4.71
C ARG A 65 -12.93 9.23 5.76
N VAL A 66 -13.17 10.52 5.92
CA VAL A 66 -12.50 11.41 6.85
C VAL A 66 -13.51 11.90 7.89
N MET A 67 -13.17 11.74 9.17
CA MET A 67 -13.93 12.29 10.30
C MET A 67 -13.09 13.39 10.91
N GLU A 68 -13.57 14.64 10.90
CA GLU A 68 -12.92 15.75 11.62
C GLU A 68 -11.43 15.90 11.27
N GLY A 69 -11.12 15.83 9.97
CA GLY A 69 -9.75 15.91 9.44
C GLY A 69 -8.91 14.63 9.55
N ARG A 70 -9.41 13.56 10.19
CA ARG A 70 -8.70 12.28 10.32
C ARG A 70 -9.27 11.23 9.37
N ALA A 71 -8.44 10.66 8.51
CA ALA A 71 -8.82 9.52 7.68
C ALA A 71 -9.15 8.29 8.57
N LYS A 72 -10.32 7.69 8.37
CA LYS A 72 -10.84 6.56 9.19
C LYS A 72 -11.06 5.28 8.40
N LYS A 73 -11.35 5.38 7.10
CA LYS A 73 -11.56 4.21 6.24
C LYS A 73 -11.19 4.54 4.79
N ILE A 74 -10.66 3.55 4.07
CA ILE A 74 -10.41 3.64 2.63
C ILE A 74 -11.31 2.62 1.94
N GLU A 75 -12.00 3.03 0.89
CA GLU A 75 -12.76 2.15 0.01
C GLU A 75 -12.40 2.44 -1.46
N GLY A 76 -12.77 1.54 -2.37
CA GLY A 76 -12.58 1.79 -3.80
C GLY A 76 -13.52 2.89 -4.30
N ASN A 77 -13.08 3.70 -5.26
CA ASN A 77 -13.93 4.70 -5.91
C ASN A 77 -14.81 4.01 -6.98
N PRO A 78 -16.16 4.03 -6.86
CA PRO A 78 -17.05 3.40 -7.84
C PRO A 78 -16.92 3.97 -9.26
N ARG A 79 -16.46 5.22 -9.40
CA ARG A 79 -16.32 5.91 -10.69
C ARG A 79 -14.96 5.69 -11.34
N HIS A 80 -14.03 5.01 -10.66
CA HIS A 80 -12.69 4.79 -11.19
C HIS A 80 -12.65 3.51 -12.05
N PRO A 81 -12.20 3.58 -13.31
CA PRO A 81 -12.37 2.51 -14.30
C PRO A 81 -11.60 1.24 -13.95
N LEU A 82 -10.48 1.37 -13.24
CA LEU A 82 -9.60 0.24 -12.94
C LEU A 82 -10.16 -0.70 -11.88
N ASN A 83 -10.91 -0.17 -10.91
CA ASN A 83 -11.32 -0.93 -9.74
C ASN A 83 -12.83 -0.92 -9.46
N GLU A 84 -13.63 -0.09 -10.13
CA GLU A 84 -15.11 -0.14 -10.08
C GLU A 84 -15.66 -0.21 -8.63
N GLY A 85 -15.06 0.56 -7.71
CA GLY A 85 -15.46 0.58 -6.29
C GLY A 85 -14.86 -0.52 -5.40
N LYS A 86 -14.08 -1.44 -5.97
CA LYS A 86 -13.38 -2.50 -5.23
C LYS A 86 -11.99 -2.04 -4.78
N LEU A 87 -11.44 -2.70 -3.77
CA LEU A 87 -10.10 -2.41 -3.26
C LEU A 87 -9.45 -3.66 -2.69
N CYS A 88 -8.15 -3.86 -2.95
CA CYS A 88 -7.40 -4.99 -2.41
C CYS A 88 -7.05 -4.79 -0.92
N ALA A 89 -6.61 -5.86 -0.26
CA ALA A 89 -6.21 -5.84 1.15
C ALA A 89 -5.11 -4.80 1.45
N ARG A 90 -4.15 -4.61 0.53
CA ARG A 90 -3.10 -3.58 0.67
C ARG A 90 -3.67 -2.17 0.69
N GLY A 91 -4.61 -1.87 -0.21
CA GLY A 91 -5.28 -0.58 -0.25
C GLY A 91 -6.10 -0.32 1.01
N GLN A 92 -6.80 -1.35 1.49
CA GLN A 92 -7.57 -1.30 2.74
C GLN A 92 -6.67 -1.07 3.97
N ALA A 93 -5.47 -1.65 3.98
CA ALA A 93 -4.48 -1.48 5.04
C ALA A 93 -3.73 -0.14 4.98
N GLY A 94 -4.00 0.74 3.99
CA GLY A 94 -3.26 1.98 3.80
C GLY A 94 -3.23 2.91 5.02
N LEU A 95 -4.28 2.90 5.86
CA LEU A 95 -4.32 3.69 7.09
C LEU A 95 -3.33 3.22 8.15
N GLN A 96 -2.98 1.92 8.15
CA GLN A 96 -1.96 1.40 9.06
C GLN A 96 -0.58 1.97 8.74
N HIS A 97 -0.30 2.26 7.46
CA HIS A 97 0.93 2.94 7.08
C HIS A 97 0.91 4.42 7.51
N LEU A 98 -0.22 5.10 7.33
CA LEU A 98 -0.36 6.53 7.68
C LEU A 98 -0.19 6.77 9.18
N TYR A 99 -0.78 5.91 10.01
CA TYR A 99 -0.82 6.01 11.47
C TYR A 99 0.16 5.04 12.18
N ASN A 100 1.16 4.52 11.46
CA ASN A 100 2.16 3.65 12.06
C ASN A 100 2.95 4.43 13.14
N PRO A 101 3.04 3.94 14.40
CA PRO A 101 3.81 4.60 15.45
C PRO A 101 5.31 4.71 15.13
N ASP A 102 5.85 3.77 14.34
CA ASP A 102 7.26 3.74 13.93
C ASP A 102 7.54 4.60 12.69
N ARG A 103 6.54 5.33 12.19
CA ARG A 103 6.72 6.24 11.05
C ARG A 103 7.72 7.32 11.39
N LEU A 104 8.63 7.61 10.45
CA LEU A 104 9.57 8.73 10.57
C LEU A 104 8.81 10.05 10.76
N GLN A 105 9.04 10.70 11.90
CA GLN A 105 8.35 11.92 12.31
C GLN A 105 9.08 13.20 11.88
N CYS A 106 10.40 13.12 11.73
CA CYS A 106 11.25 14.23 11.32
C CYS A 106 12.44 13.73 10.47
N PRO A 107 13.12 14.64 9.76
CA PRO A 107 14.36 14.30 9.06
C PRO A 107 15.45 13.81 10.02
N LEU A 108 16.26 12.85 9.55
CA LEU A 108 17.33 12.23 10.32
C LEU A 108 18.67 12.38 9.57
N ARG A 109 19.67 12.93 10.24
CA ARG A 109 21.05 13.06 9.75
C ARG A 109 21.89 11.90 10.24
N ARG A 110 22.69 11.30 9.37
CA ARG A 110 23.65 10.25 9.73
C ARG A 110 24.88 10.87 10.40
N GLU A 111 25.23 10.41 11.60
CA GLU A 111 26.44 10.85 12.33
C GLU A 111 27.55 9.79 12.32
N GLY A 112 27.20 8.52 12.17
CA GLY A 112 28.16 7.41 12.19
C GLY A 112 28.60 6.91 10.80
N LYS A 113 29.46 5.88 10.81
CA LYS A 113 29.80 5.12 9.60
C LYS A 113 28.53 4.54 8.95
N ARG A 114 28.50 4.46 7.62
CA ARG A 114 27.39 3.85 6.88
C ARG A 114 27.16 2.42 7.38
N GLY A 115 25.91 2.10 7.72
CA GLY A 115 25.52 0.80 8.29
C GLY A 115 25.51 0.73 9.82
N ALA A 116 26.06 1.72 10.53
CA ALA A 116 26.09 1.73 12.00
C ALA A 116 24.74 2.08 12.65
N GLY A 117 23.74 2.53 11.88
CA GLY A 117 22.42 2.88 12.41
C GLY A 117 22.38 4.14 13.30
N GLN A 118 23.44 4.95 13.30
CA GLN A 118 23.57 6.14 14.14
C GLN A 118 23.03 7.38 13.42
N PHE A 119 21.90 7.89 13.91
CA PHE A 119 21.20 9.05 13.35
C PHE A 119 20.82 10.06 14.44
N ARG A 120 20.83 11.33 14.06
CA ARG A 120 20.36 12.45 14.88
C ARG A 120 19.21 13.15 14.17
N SER A 121 18.17 13.50 14.91
CA SER A 121 17.06 14.32 14.39
C SER A 121 17.52 15.75 14.10
N ILE A 122 17.12 16.27 12.94
CA ILE A 122 17.38 17.65 12.50
C ILE A 122 16.07 18.31 12.06
N THR A 123 16.10 19.63 11.87
CA THR A 123 14.93 20.35 11.33
C THR A 123 14.78 20.14 9.82
N TRP A 124 13.61 20.47 9.27
CA TRP A 124 13.39 20.43 7.82
C TRP A 124 14.24 21.47 7.10
N GLU A 125 14.37 22.66 7.67
CA GLU A 125 15.16 23.76 7.13
C GLU A 125 16.64 23.39 7.05
N GLU A 126 17.20 22.80 8.11
CA GLU A 126 18.57 22.29 8.14
C GLU A 126 18.79 21.18 7.11
N GLY A 127 17.87 20.21 7.05
CA GLY A 127 17.99 19.07 6.13
C GLY A 127 17.91 19.46 4.66
N ILE A 128 17.02 20.40 4.32
CA ILE A 128 16.92 20.94 2.95
C ILE A 128 18.16 21.73 2.58
N ALA A 129 18.64 22.62 3.47
CA ALA A 129 19.83 23.42 3.22
C ALA A 129 21.06 22.53 2.99
N GLU A 130 21.30 21.55 3.88
CA GLU A 130 22.42 20.61 3.74
C GLU A 130 22.32 19.79 2.44
N TRP A 131 21.13 19.36 2.05
CA TRP A 131 20.93 18.62 0.81
C TRP A 131 21.22 19.48 -0.43
N VAL A 132 20.73 20.72 -0.46
CA VAL A 132 20.96 21.67 -1.56
C VAL A 132 22.44 22.03 -1.68
N ASP A 133 23.12 22.28 -0.57
CA ASP A 133 24.56 22.58 -0.55
C ASP A 133 25.38 21.41 -1.13
N GLN A 134 25.01 20.16 -0.77
CA GLN A 134 25.66 18.97 -1.32
C GLN A 134 25.44 18.85 -2.83
N LEU A 135 24.22 19.09 -3.33
CA LEU A 135 23.92 19.06 -4.76
C LEU A 135 24.75 20.08 -5.55
N HIS A 136 24.90 21.30 -5.03
CA HIS A 136 25.73 22.33 -5.68
C HIS A 136 27.23 22.03 -5.63
N SER A 137 27.71 21.33 -4.60
CA SER A 137 29.13 21.00 -4.47
C SER A 137 29.64 19.96 -5.48
N GLN A 138 28.74 19.17 -6.08
CA GLN A 138 29.07 18.07 -7.00
C GLN A 138 28.15 18.05 -8.24
N PRO A 139 28.22 19.08 -9.10
CA PRO A 139 27.36 19.17 -10.28
C PRO A 139 27.60 17.97 -11.20
N GLY A 140 26.52 17.40 -11.73
CA GLY A 140 26.58 16.25 -12.64
C GLY A 140 26.81 14.87 -11.99
N MET A 141 27.08 14.81 -10.68
CA MET A 141 27.29 13.54 -9.94
C MET A 141 26.05 13.07 -9.19
N SER A 142 24.90 13.71 -9.42
CA SER A 142 23.65 13.43 -8.72
C SER A 142 22.82 12.38 -9.46
N ALA A 143 22.34 11.38 -8.73
CA ALA A 143 21.36 10.42 -9.23
C ALA A 143 20.19 10.29 -8.25
N MET A 144 18.97 10.30 -8.78
CA MET A 144 17.75 10.08 -8.02
C MET A 144 17.13 8.76 -8.46
N ILE A 145 16.88 7.86 -7.50
CA ILE A 145 16.20 6.59 -7.76
C ILE A 145 14.76 6.69 -7.28
N THR A 146 13.81 6.42 -8.17
CA THR A 146 12.37 6.43 -7.88
C THR A 146 11.72 5.14 -8.36
N ARG A 147 10.52 4.84 -7.87
CA ARG A 147 9.60 3.91 -8.58
C ARG A 147 9.22 4.50 -9.95
N PRO A 148 8.64 3.75 -10.89
CA PRO A 148 8.13 4.32 -12.13
C PRO A 148 7.12 5.43 -11.81
N LEU A 149 7.38 6.63 -12.33
CA LEU A 149 6.54 7.81 -12.12
C LEU A 149 5.82 8.17 -13.40
N THR A 150 4.61 8.70 -13.26
CA THR A 150 3.80 9.22 -14.35
C THR A 150 3.28 10.62 -14.03
N GLY A 151 2.77 11.32 -15.05
CA GLY A 151 2.11 12.61 -14.88
C GLY A 151 3.04 13.75 -14.43
N THR A 152 2.48 14.70 -13.69
CA THR A 152 3.15 15.95 -13.31
C THR A 152 4.37 15.75 -12.43
N LEU A 153 4.33 14.77 -11.52
CA LEU A 153 5.46 14.47 -10.64
C LEU A 153 6.67 13.93 -11.43
N ALA A 154 6.43 13.07 -12.43
CA ALA A 154 7.49 12.59 -13.31
C ALA A 154 8.15 13.77 -14.05
N SER A 155 7.33 14.64 -14.65
CA SER A 155 7.83 15.83 -15.34
C SER A 155 8.62 16.76 -14.41
N LEU A 156 8.13 17.00 -13.19
CA LEU A 156 8.82 17.84 -12.21
C LEU A 156 10.20 17.29 -11.85
N LEU A 157 10.26 16.01 -11.50
CA LEU A 157 11.54 15.40 -11.09
C LEU A 157 12.51 15.28 -12.25
N THR A 158 12.05 15.01 -13.47
CA THR A 158 12.89 15.06 -14.67
C THR A 158 13.48 16.46 -14.85
N THR A 159 12.65 17.51 -14.83
CA THR A 159 13.14 18.90 -14.95
C THR A 159 14.15 19.28 -13.87
N VAL A 160 13.92 18.85 -12.62
CA VAL A 160 14.85 19.10 -11.51
C VAL A 160 16.17 18.34 -11.70
N MET A 161 16.13 17.08 -12.14
CA MET A 161 17.35 16.31 -12.35
C MET A 161 18.14 16.83 -13.56
N ASP A 162 17.46 17.23 -14.64
CA ASP A 162 18.08 17.81 -15.82
C ASP A 162 18.78 19.14 -15.50
N SER A 163 18.16 20.00 -14.67
CA SER A 163 18.78 21.28 -14.26
C SER A 163 20.04 21.09 -13.40
N LEU A 164 20.13 19.96 -12.69
CA LEU A 164 21.30 19.56 -11.89
C LEU A 164 22.34 18.77 -12.71
N SER A 165 22.11 18.58 -14.02
CA SER A 165 22.88 17.64 -14.86
C SER A 165 22.94 16.22 -14.28
N GLY A 166 21.96 15.86 -13.46
CA GLY A 166 21.87 14.58 -12.78
C GLY A 166 21.07 13.55 -13.57
N ARG A 167 20.95 12.34 -13.01
CA ARG A 167 20.25 11.21 -13.64
C ARG A 167 19.05 10.77 -12.82
N LEU A 168 17.86 10.79 -13.43
CA LEU A 168 16.68 10.13 -12.86
C LEU A 168 16.68 8.65 -13.29
N ILE A 169 16.70 7.75 -12.31
CA ILE A 169 16.69 6.30 -12.51
C ILE A 169 15.37 5.77 -11.96
N GLN A 170 14.54 5.23 -12.84
CA GLN A 170 13.30 4.57 -12.44
C GLN A 170 13.59 3.09 -12.22
N TYR A 171 13.41 2.63 -11.00
CA TYR A 171 13.54 1.24 -10.62
C TYR A 171 12.17 0.57 -10.67
N GLU A 172 12.00 -0.38 -11.58
CA GLU A 172 10.82 -1.22 -11.69
C GLU A 172 11.09 -2.65 -11.23
N SER A 173 10.03 -3.36 -10.86
CA SER A 173 10.14 -4.78 -10.51
C SER A 173 10.58 -5.61 -11.72
N PRO A 174 11.51 -6.58 -11.57
CA PRO A 174 11.96 -7.43 -12.68
C PRO A 174 10.84 -8.13 -13.44
N GLY A 175 9.73 -8.48 -12.75
CA GLY A 175 8.59 -9.14 -13.36
C GLY A 175 7.85 -8.26 -14.39
N GLU A 176 7.73 -6.96 -14.12
CA GLU A 176 7.07 -6.03 -15.06
C GLU A 176 8.00 -5.65 -16.21
N HIS A 177 9.30 -5.52 -15.93
CA HIS A 177 10.32 -5.33 -16.96
C HIS A 177 10.28 -6.46 -18.00
N ALA A 178 10.26 -7.72 -17.55
CA ALA A 178 10.20 -8.88 -18.43
C ALA A 178 8.98 -8.87 -19.37
N VAL A 179 7.81 -8.44 -18.87
CA VAL A 179 6.59 -8.32 -19.70
C VAL A 179 6.74 -7.20 -20.73
N LYS A 180 7.26 -6.02 -20.35
CA LYS A 180 7.50 -4.91 -21.29
C LYS A 180 8.53 -5.27 -22.36
N THR A 181 9.61 -5.96 -21.98
CA THR A 181 10.62 -6.44 -22.92
C THR A 181 10.04 -7.46 -23.90
N ALA A 182 9.28 -8.44 -23.41
CA ALA A 182 8.61 -9.42 -24.27
C ALA A 182 7.62 -8.74 -25.24
N ASN A 183 6.88 -7.74 -24.77
CA ASN A 183 5.97 -6.95 -25.60
C ASN A 183 6.75 -6.15 -26.67
N HIS A 184 7.91 -5.58 -26.33
CA HIS A 184 8.77 -4.91 -27.30
C HIS A 184 9.36 -5.87 -28.34
N MET A 185 9.80 -7.06 -27.92
CA MET A 185 10.31 -8.07 -28.86
C MET A 185 9.23 -8.60 -29.81
N SER A 186 7.97 -8.63 -29.36
CA SER A 186 6.86 -9.19 -30.14
C SER A 186 6.13 -8.13 -30.99
N PHE A 187 6.03 -6.90 -30.50
CA PHE A 187 5.18 -5.84 -31.06
C PHE A 187 5.87 -4.47 -31.14
N GLU A 188 7.19 -4.41 -30.95
CA GLU A 188 8.01 -3.19 -31.02
C GLU A 188 7.60 -2.08 -30.04
N THR A 189 6.76 -2.38 -29.05
CA THR A 189 6.23 -1.42 -28.07
C THR A 189 6.65 -1.76 -26.64
N HIS A 190 7.36 -0.82 -25.99
CA HIS A 190 7.86 -1.00 -24.63
C HIS A 190 6.85 -0.51 -23.57
N VAL A 191 5.69 -1.16 -23.53
CA VAL A 191 4.59 -0.84 -22.59
C VAL A 191 4.01 -2.12 -22.01
N LEU A 192 3.29 -2.01 -20.88
CA LEU A 192 2.52 -3.13 -20.36
C LEU A 192 1.30 -3.35 -21.26
N PRO A 193 1.09 -4.58 -21.78
CA PRO A 193 -0.10 -4.89 -22.56
C PRO A 193 -1.36 -4.87 -21.69
N HIS A 194 -2.47 -4.48 -22.30
CA HIS A 194 -3.80 -4.64 -21.71
C HIS A 194 -4.42 -5.96 -22.16
N TYR A 195 -4.90 -6.76 -21.22
CA TYR A 195 -5.53 -8.04 -21.49
C TYR A 195 -7.04 -7.95 -21.25
N ASP A 196 -7.84 -8.15 -22.29
CA ASP A 196 -9.31 -8.19 -22.17
C ASP A 196 -9.79 -9.55 -21.66
N LEU A 197 -9.52 -9.81 -20.39
CA LEU A 197 -9.92 -11.06 -19.73
C LEU A 197 -11.45 -11.21 -19.65
N ALA A 198 -12.18 -10.11 -19.51
CA ALA A 198 -13.62 -10.13 -19.27
C ALA A 198 -14.41 -10.76 -20.43
N HIS A 199 -13.96 -10.57 -21.67
CA HIS A 199 -14.63 -11.07 -22.87
C HIS A 199 -14.03 -12.36 -23.42
N ALA A 200 -12.95 -12.88 -22.84
CA ALA A 200 -12.35 -14.14 -23.26
C ALA A 200 -13.25 -15.36 -22.98
N ASP A 201 -13.21 -16.37 -23.85
CA ASP A 201 -13.87 -17.67 -23.62
C ASP A 201 -12.95 -18.70 -22.98
N TYR A 202 -11.65 -18.54 -23.20
CA TYR A 202 -10.62 -19.45 -22.75
C TYR A 202 -9.40 -18.67 -22.28
N LEU A 203 -8.89 -19.01 -21.09
CA LEU A 203 -7.68 -18.46 -20.52
C LEU A 203 -6.68 -19.60 -20.29
N LEU A 204 -5.55 -19.54 -20.99
CA LEU A 204 -4.35 -20.30 -20.66
C LEU A 204 -3.32 -19.34 -20.08
N SER A 205 -2.96 -19.55 -18.82
CA SER A 205 -2.07 -18.65 -18.08
C SER A 205 -0.83 -19.41 -17.58
N PHE A 206 0.33 -18.80 -17.76
CA PHE A 206 1.64 -19.36 -17.38
C PHE A 206 2.26 -18.54 -16.26
N GLY A 207 2.32 -19.09 -15.05
CA GLY A 207 3.03 -18.49 -13.92
C GLY A 207 2.51 -17.11 -13.49
N THR A 208 1.31 -16.70 -13.93
CA THR A 208 0.78 -15.35 -13.71
C THR A 208 -0.19 -15.34 -12.53
N PRO A 209 0.15 -14.69 -11.38
CA PRO A 209 -0.69 -14.65 -10.20
C PRO A 209 -1.63 -13.42 -10.21
N PHE A 210 -2.50 -13.32 -11.23
CA PHE A 210 -3.36 -12.15 -11.46
C PHE A 210 -4.47 -11.95 -10.42
N LEU A 211 -4.84 -12.96 -9.65
CA LEU A 211 -5.77 -12.81 -8.51
C LEU A 211 -5.07 -12.46 -7.19
N GLU A 212 -3.74 -12.31 -7.20
CA GLU A 212 -2.94 -12.02 -5.99
C GLU A 212 -2.31 -10.63 -6.06
N HIS A 213 -1.31 -10.46 -6.93
CA HIS A 213 -0.46 -9.27 -6.91
C HIS A 213 0.02 -8.81 -8.28
N TRP A 214 -0.27 -9.54 -9.37
CA TRP A 214 0.24 -9.19 -10.69
C TRP A 214 -0.47 -7.97 -11.28
N LEU A 215 0.31 -6.96 -11.67
CA LEU A 215 -0.13 -5.67 -12.22
C LEU A 215 -1.23 -5.01 -11.37
N SER A 216 -2.50 -5.31 -11.66
CA SER A 216 -3.66 -4.87 -10.88
C SER A 216 -4.54 -6.06 -10.50
N PRO A 217 -4.36 -6.65 -9.30
CA PRO A 217 -5.19 -7.78 -8.88
C PRO A 217 -6.67 -7.42 -8.73
N VAL A 218 -6.97 -6.13 -8.52
CA VAL A 218 -8.36 -5.66 -8.44
C VAL A 218 -9.01 -5.63 -9.81
N SER A 219 -8.33 -5.06 -10.81
CA SER A 219 -8.84 -5.01 -12.19
C SER A 219 -9.01 -6.42 -12.76
N PHE A 220 -8.00 -7.27 -12.59
CA PHE A 220 -8.08 -8.66 -13.01
C PHE A 220 -9.09 -9.48 -12.21
N GLY A 221 -9.29 -9.20 -10.92
CA GLY A 221 -10.36 -9.82 -10.13
C GLY A 221 -11.76 -9.46 -10.63
N VAL A 222 -12.01 -8.19 -10.97
CA VAL A 222 -13.27 -7.75 -11.59
C VAL A 222 -13.46 -8.41 -12.96
N ALA A 223 -12.42 -8.38 -13.80
CA ALA A 223 -12.45 -8.99 -15.12
C ALA A 223 -12.67 -10.52 -15.04
N TYR A 224 -12.04 -11.19 -14.07
CA TYR A 224 -12.24 -12.60 -13.81
C TYR A 224 -13.67 -12.90 -13.39
N GLY A 225 -14.29 -12.09 -12.53
CA GLY A 225 -15.71 -12.20 -12.20
C GLY A 225 -16.61 -12.15 -13.45
N LYS A 226 -16.34 -11.18 -14.34
CA LYS A 226 -17.04 -11.03 -15.63
C LYS A 226 -16.79 -12.22 -16.57
N PHE A 227 -15.55 -12.73 -16.63
CA PHE A 227 -15.18 -13.92 -17.39
C PHE A 227 -15.92 -15.20 -16.94
N ARG A 228 -16.18 -15.33 -15.63
CA ARG A 228 -16.88 -16.50 -15.08
C ARG A 228 -18.39 -16.41 -15.15
N GLN A 229 -18.95 -15.21 -14.95
CA GLN A 229 -20.38 -15.02 -14.64
C GLN A 229 -21.03 -13.84 -15.39
N GLY A 230 -20.27 -13.03 -16.13
CA GLY A 230 -20.77 -11.83 -16.79
C GLY A 230 -21.54 -12.08 -18.08
N ARG A 231 -21.48 -13.30 -18.63
CA ARG A 231 -22.15 -13.69 -19.87
C ARG A 231 -23.10 -14.87 -19.60
N PRO A 232 -24.42 -14.71 -19.77
CA PRO A 232 -25.37 -15.80 -19.59
C PRO A 232 -25.00 -17.01 -20.45
N MET A 233 -25.08 -18.22 -19.89
CA MET A 233 -24.76 -19.49 -20.56
C MET A 233 -23.30 -19.67 -21.00
N VAL A 234 -22.43 -18.67 -20.84
CA VAL A 234 -21.02 -18.73 -21.21
C VAL A 234 -20.16 -18.56 -19.96
N ARG A 235 -19.55 -19.66 -19.52
CA ARG A 235 -18.59 -19.68 -18.42
C ARG A 235 -17.20 -19.91 -19.00
N GLY A 236 -16.34 -18.89 -18.95
CA GLY A 236 -15.00 -18.99 -19.51
C GLY A 236 -14.18 -20.13 -18.89
N ARG A 237 -13.39 -20.84 -19.70
CA ARG A 237 -12.55 -21.97 -19.26
C ARG A 237 -11.15 -21.49 -18.92
N PHE A 238 -10.68 -21.78 -17.72
CA PHE A 238 -9.40 -21.30 -17.21
C PHE A 238 -8.46 -22.45 -16.85
N ILE A 239 -7.28 -22.47 -17.48
CA ILE A 239 -6.15 -23.35 -17.14
C ILE A 239 -4.99 -22.50 -16.62
N GLN A 240 -4.50 -22.85 -15.43
CA GLN A 240 -3.30 -22.27 -14.85
C GLN A 240 -2.15 -23.28 -14.92
N VAL A 241 -1.04 -22.85 -15.49
CA VAL A 241 0.21 -23.59 -15.60
C VAL A 241 1.23 -22.92 -14.70
N GLU A 242 1.56 -23.53 -13.56
CA GLU A 242 2.57 -23.01 -12.64
C GLU A 242 2.98 -24.07 -11.61
N PRO A 243 4.18 -23.96 -11.01
CA PRO A 243 4.69 -24.95 -10.07
C PRO A 243 4.00 -24.93 -8.70
N ARG A 244 3.47 -23.78 -8.27
CA ARG A 244 2.83 -23.58 -6.96
C ARG A 244 1.33 -23.51 -7.12
N LEU A 245 0.57 -24.21 -6.27
CA LEU A 245 -0.88 -23.99 -6.15
C LEU A 245 -1.13 -22.61 -5.51
N SER A 246 -1.21 -21.59 -6.37
CA SER A 246 -1.48 -20.21 -5.98
C SER A 246 -2.98 -19.97 -5.77
N LEU A 247 -3.37 -18.78 -5.28
CA LEU A 247 -4.80 -18.40 -5.26
C LEU A 247 -5.36 -18.30 -6.68
N THR A 248 -4.51 -17.98 -7.65
CA THR A 248 -4.90 -17.95 -9.06
C THR A 248 -5.12 -19.39 -9.58
N ALA A 249 -4.20 -20.34 -9.33
CA ALA A 249 -4.41 -21.75 -9.69
C ALA A 249 -5.58 -22.40 -8.97
N ALA A 250 -5.81 -22.08 -7.69
CA ALA A 250 -6.94 -22.62 -6.93
C ALA A 250 -8.31 -22.24 -7.51
N ASN A 251 -8.37 -21.17 -8.29
CA ASN A 251 -9.57 -20.73 -9.00
C ASN A 251 -9.66 -21.27 -10.44
N ALA A 252 -8.64 -21.98 -10.94
CA ALA A 252 -8.63 -22.54 -12.29
C ALA A 252 -9.53 -23.79 -12.41
N ASP A 253 -10.05 -24.04 -13.62
CA ASP A 253 -10.74 -25.29 -13.91
C ASP A 253 -9.75 -26.46 -14.01
N ARG A 254 -8.51 -26.17 -14.39
CA ARG A 254 -7.40 -27.13 -14.36
C ARG A 254 -6.11 -26.42 -13.95
N TRP A 255 -5.44 -26.97 -12.94
CA TRP A 255 -4.08 -26.60 -12.60
C TRP A 255 -3.11 -27.65 -13.17
N ILE A 256 -2.06 -27.19 -13.84
CA ILE A 256 -0.97 -28.03 -14.35
C ILE A 256 0.29 -27.74 -13.53
N PRO A 257 0.65 -28.62 -12.59
CA PRO A 257 1.86 -28.46 -11.78
C PRO A 257 3.10 -28.78 -12.60
N LEU A 258 3.84 -27.76 -13.02
CA LEU A 258 5.12 -27.91 -13.70
C LEU A 258 6.29 -27.92 -12.73
N ARG A 259 7.46 -28.35 -13.21
CA ARG A 259 8.72 -28.10 -12.50
C ARG A 259 9.08 -26.61 -12.69
N PRO A 260 9.47 -25.88 -11.64
CA PRO A 260 9.88 -24.49 -11.77
C PRO A 260 10.95 -24.32 -12.87
N GLY A 261 10.75 -23.34 -13.76
CA GLY A 261 11.65 -23.05 -14.88
C GLY A 261 11.39 -23.86 -16.15
N THR A 262 10.38 -24.74 -16.16
CA THR A 262 9.99 -25.53 -17.35
C THR A 262 8.75 -25.01 -18.07
N GLU A 263 8.20 -23.87 -17.64
CA GLU A 263 7.01 -23.23 -18.20
C GLU A 263 7.21 -22.89 -19.68
N GLY A 264 8.39 -22.38 -20.04
CA GLY A 264 8.74 -22.07 -21.42
C GLY A 264 8.80 -23.30 -22.34
N LEU A 265 9.20 -24.46 -21.82
CA LEU A 265 9.22 -25.71 -22.59
C LEU A 265 7.80 -26.17 -22.92
N LEU A 266 6.86 -26.05 -21.99
CA LEU A 266 5.46 -26.35 -22.27
C LEU A 266 4.87 -25.35 -23.27
N ALA A 267 5.20 -24.06 -23.14
CA ALA A 267 4.73 -23.03 -24.05
C ALA A 267 5.21 -23.26 -25.50
N LEU A 268 6.44 -23.75 -25.70
CA LEU A 268 6.97 -24.11 -27.03
C LEU A 268 6.33 -25.37 -27.64
N GLY A 269 5.66 -26.20 -26.83
CA GLY A 269 5.03 -27.43 -27.28
C GLY A 269 3.56 -27.27 -27.71
N ILE A 270 3.02 -26.04 -27.66
CA ILE A 270 1.65 -25.68 -28.07
C ILE A 270 1.69 -25.13 -29.49
#